data_AF-A0A1G0MWP2-F1
#
_entry.id   AF-A0A1G0MWP2-F1
#
_cell.length_a   1.000
_cell.length_b   1.000
_cell.length_c   1.000
_cell.angle_alpha   90.00
_cell.angle_beta   90.00
_cell.angle_gamma   90.00
#
_symmetry.space_group_name_H-M   'P 1'
#
loop_
_entity.id
_entity.type
_entity.pdbx_description
1 polymer ?
#
loop_
_entity_poly.entity_id
_entity_poly.type
_entity_poly.pdbx_seq_one_letter_code
_entity_poly.pdbx_strand_id
1 'polypeptide(L)' 'MIEEFVSDIAARMGIALPEISVINGRDTGSFRVYILNIGTADKQISALVHQSELNELQDGFNCERLEQKIRSVLTRLKA' A
#
# COMPACT_ATOMS: atom_id res chain seq x y z
N MET A 1 -10.25 3.03 1.87
CA MET A 1 -9.19 3.85 2.51
C MET A 1 -7.79 3.57 1.99
N ILE A 2 -7.06 2.50 2.40
CA ILE A 2 -5.71 2.27 1.85
C ILE A 2 -5.72 1.92 0.35
N GLU A 3 -6.74 1.21 -0.13
CA GLU A 3 -6.93 0.89 -1.55
C GLU A 3 -7.13 2.16 -2.40
N GLU A 4 -7.94 3.11 -1.92
CA GLU A 4 -8.15 4.41 -2.55
C GLU A 4 -6.86 5.22 -2.54
N PHE A 5 -6.15 5.24 -1.41
CA PHE A 5 -4.85 5.93 -1.28
C PHE A 5 -3.82 5.41 -2.29
N VAL A 6 -3.72 4.08 -2.44
CA VAL A 6 -2.83 3.46 -3.43
C VAL A 6 -3.28 3.78 -4.85
N SER A 7 -4.59 3.74 -5.13
CA SER A 7 -5.15 4.05 -6.45
C SER A 7 -4.87 5.49 -6.87
N ASP A 8 -5.00 6.45 -5.95
CA ASP A 8 -4.70 7.86 -6.19
C ASP A 8 -3.22 8.07 -6.55
N ILE A 9 -2.31 7.41 -5.83
CA ILE A 9 -0.88 7.48 -6.13
C ILE A 9 -0.59 6.85 -7.49
N ALA A 10 -1.19 5.69 -7.80
CA ALA A 10 -1.05 5.02 -9.09
C ALA A 10 -1.52 5.91 -10.25
N ALA A 11 -2.69 6.55 -10.09
CA ALA A 11 -3.23 7.49 -11.07
C ALA A 11 -2.29 8.68 -11.31
N ARG A 12 -1.75 9.29 -10.23
CA ARG A 12 -0.75 10.38 -10.32
C ARG A 12 0.55 9.95 -11.01
N MET A 13 0.87 8.65 -11.00
CA MET A 13 2.04 8.07 -11.67
C MET A 13 1.74 7.56 -13.10
N GLY A 14 0.48 7.68 -13.56
CA GLY A 14 0.05 7.17 -14.86
C GLY A 14 0.10 5.64 -14.96
N ILE A 15 -0.12 4.94 -13.84
CA ILE A 15 -0.19 3.48 -13.78
C ILE A 15 -1.67 3.09 -13.82
N ALA A 16 -2.04 2.17 -14.71
CA ALA A 16 -3.40 1.64 -14.79
C ALA A 16 -3.81 1.04 -13.44
N LEU A 17 -5.09 1.22 -13.08
CA LEU A 17 -5.65 0.83 -11.78
C LEU A 17 -5.16 -0.57 -11.36
N PRO A 18 -4.26 -0.66 -10.36
CA PRO A 18 -3.73 -1.95 -9.94
C PRO A 18 -4.80 -2.72 -9.19
N GLU A 19 -4.76 -4.04 -9.28
CA GLU A 19 -5.47 -4.90 -8.33
C GLU A 19 -4.83 -4.74 -6.97
N ILE A 20 -5.63 -4.37 -5.97
CA ILE A 20 -5.18 -4.15 -4.61
C ILE A 20 -5.92 -5.12 -3.70
N SER A 21 -5.18 -5.83 -2.85
CA SER A 21 -5.78 -6.62 -1.79
C SER A 21 -4.98 -6.48 -0.50
N VAL A 22 -5.71 -6.45 0.62
CA VAL A 22 -5.12 -6.42 1.96
C VAL A 22 -5.40 -7.74 2.65
N ILE A 23 -4.35 -8.47 2.99
CA ILE A 23 -4.46 -9.69 3.80
C ILE A 23 -4.48 -9.27 5.26
N ASN A 24 -5.47 -9.78 6.00
CA ASN A 24 -5.67 -9.52 7.41
C ASN A 24 -4.38 -9.70 8.21
N GLY A 25 -4.12 -8.69 9.04
CA GLY A 25 -2.86 -8.59 9.72
C GLY A 25 -2.64 -9.69 10.76
N ARG A 26 -1.36 -10.06 10.92
CA ARG A 26 -0.90 -10.93 12.01
C ARG A 26 -0.25 -10.05 13.07
N ASP A 27 -0.47 -10.41 14.33
CA ASP A 27 0.23 -9.80 15.45
C ASP A 27 1.68 -10.33 15.50
N THR A 28 2.64 -9.42 15.40
CA THR A 28 4.08 -9.68 15.48
C THR A 28 4.61 -8.96 16.71
N GLY A 29 4.55 -9.63 17.86
CA GLY A 29 4.90 -9.02 19.16
C GLY A 29 3.92 -7.91 19.53
N SER A 30 4.42 -6.70 19.76
CA SER A 30 3.60 -5.52 20.11
C SER A 30 2.99 -4.79 18.90
N PHE A 31 3.19 -5.29 17.68
CA PHE A 31 2.75 -4.62 16.46
C PHE A 31 1.84 -5.52 15.65
N ARG A 32 0.79 -4.94 15.06
CA ARG A 32 -0.05 -5.60 14.06
C ARG A 32 0.40 -5.17 12.68
N VAL A 33 0.68 -6.14 11.80
CA VAL A 33 1.17 -5.91 10.43
C VAL A 33 0.26 -6.59 9.42
N TYR A 34 0.02 -5.90 8.32
CA TYR A 34 -0.81 -6.32 7.19
C TYR A 34 0.06 -6.54 5.96
N ILE A 35 -0.40 -7.41 5.06
CA ILE A 35 0.22 -7.56 3.74
C ILE A 35 -0.67 -6.83 2.73
N LEU A 36 -0.11 -5.80 2.10
CA LEU A 36 -0.71 -5.10 0.98
C LEU A 36 -0.15 -5.68 -0.32
N ASN A 37 -1.00 -6.32 -1.10
CA ASN A 37 -0.68 -6.75 -2.45
C ASN A 37 -1.13 -5.68 -3.44
N ILE A 38 -0.24 -5.33 -4.37
CA ILE A 38 -0.50 -4.39 -5.46
C ILE A 38 -0.04 -5.08 -6.74
N GLY A 39 -0.93 -5.24 -7.70
CA GLY A 39 -0.64 -6.01 -8.90
C GLY A 39 -1.35 -5.53 -10.17
N THR A 40 -0.94 -6.13 -11.28
CA THR A 40 -1.62 -6.15 -12.57
C THR A 40 -1.92 -7.62 -12.91
N ALA A 41 -2.59 -7.86 -14.04
CA ALA A 41 -2.89 -9.22 -14.51
C ALA A 41 -1.66 -10.16 -14.56
N ASP A 42 -0.48 -9.62 -14.84
CA ASP A 42 0.75 -10.41 -15.06
C ASP A 42 1.75 -10.34 -13.90
N LYS A 43 1.54 -9.45 -12.92
CA LYS A 43 2.56 -9.15 -11.91
C LYS A 43 1.95 -8.69 -10.61
N GLN A 44 2.42 -9.23 -9.48
CA GLN A 44 2.00 -8.81 -8.15
C GLN A 44 3.20 -8.53 -7.27
N ILE A 45 3.14 -7.45 -6.48
CA ILE A 45 4.14 -7.09 -5.49
C ILE A 45 3.46 -6.92 -4.13
N SER A 46 4.03 -7.55 -3.12
CA SER A 46 3.55 -7.44 -1.74
C SER A 46 4.42 -6.49 -0.93
N ALA A 47 3.79 -5.71 -0.06
CA ALA A 47 4.43 -4.82 0.90
C ALA A 47 3.85 -5.01 2.30
N LEU A 48 4.69 -4.87 3.32
CA LEU A 48 4.25 -4.87 4.71
C LEU A 48 3.76 -3.47 5.10
N VAL A 49 2.59 -3.41 5.73
CA VAL A 49 1.98 -2.20 6.25
C VAL A 49 1.69 -2.38 7.74
N HIS A 50 2.17 -1.46 8.56
CA HIS A 50 1.93 -1.48 10.00
C HIS A 50 0.57 -0.84 10.33
N GLN A 51 -0.08 -1.30 11.41
CA GLN A 51 -1.30 -0.66 11.91
C GLN A 51 -1.12 0.85 12.15
N SER A 52 0.05 1.29 12.61
CA SER A 52 0.33 2.72 12.82
C SER A 52 0.24 3.52 11.52
N GLU A 53 0.72 2.98 10.38
CA GLU A 53 0.61 3.62 9.07
C GLU A 53 -0.85 3.70 8.60
N LEU A 54 -1.67 2.70 8.94
CA LEU A 54 -3.11 2.73 8.66
C LEU A 54 -3.85 3.74 9.55
N ASN A 55 -3.46 3.86 10.82
CA ASN A 55 -4.02 4.83 11.74
C ASN A 55 -3.67 6.26 11.30
N GLU A 56 -2.41 6.51 10.93
CA GLU A 56 -1.96 7.80 10.38
C GLU A 56 -2.79 8.19 9.14
N LEU A 57 -3.05 7.23 8.25
CA LEU A 57 -3.90 7.44 7.08
C LEU A 57 -5.35 7.73 7.46
N GLN A 58 -5.90 7.02 8.45
CA GLN A 58 -7.27 7.20 8.90
C GLN A 58 -7.50 8.56 9.55
N ASP A 59 -6.52 9.00 10.35
CA ASP A 59 -6.57 10.23 11.11
C ASP A 59 -6.19 11.45 10.26
N GLY A 60 -5.79 11.26 9.00
CA GLY A 60 -5.36 12.33 8.09
C GLY A 60 -4.02 12.95 8.47
N PHE A 61 -3.18 12.23 9.22
CA PHE A 61 -1.83 12.66 9.60
C PHE A 61 -0.81 12.41 8.48
N ASN A 62 0.44 12.81 8.72
CA ASN A 62 1.53 12.68 7.76
C ASN A 62 1.74 11.21 7.31
N CYS A 63 1.33 10.90 6.08
CA CYS A 63 1.46 9.58 5.46
C CYS A 63 2.69 9.44 4.54
N GLU A 64 3.67 10.35 4.63
CA GLU A 64 4.84 10.39 3.72
C GLU A 64 5.56 9.04 3.62
N ARG A 65 5.74 8.35 4.75
CA ARG A 65 6.41 7.04 4.78
C ARG A 65 5.61 5.98 4.02
N LEU A 66 4.30 5.94 4.22
CA LEU A 66 3.41 5.04 3.50
C LEU A 66 3.41 5.39 2.01
N GLU A 67 3.29 6.66 1.65
CA GLU A 67 3.34 7.12 0.26
C GLU A 67 4.63 6.71 -0.45
N GLN A 68 5.80 6.95 0.16
CA GLN A 68 7.09 6.55 -0.41
C GLN A 68 7.18 5.03 -0.64
N LYS A 69 6.67 4.25 0.32
CA LYS A 69 6.60 2.79 0.19
C LYS A 69 5.72 2.38 -0.99
N ILE A 70 4.53 2.96 -1.11
CA ILE A 70 3.62 2.68 -2.24
C ILE A 70 4.23 3.08 -3.57
N ARG A 71 4.84 4.26 -3.67
CA ARG A 71 5.53 4.71 -4.89
C ARG A 71 6.65 3.75 -5.30
N SER A 72 7.42 3.24 -4.34
CA SER A 72 8.45 2.24 -4.60
C SER A 72 7.86 0.94 -5.17
N VAL A 73 6.78 0.45 -4.57
CA VAL A 73 6.07 -0.75 -5.06
C VAL A 73 5.54 -0.54 -6.47
N LEU A 74 4.85 0.58 -6.72
CA LEU A 74 4.29 0.92 -8.02
C LEU A 74 5.36 1.11 -9.11
N THR A 75 6.50 1.68 -8.76
CA THR A 75 7.65 1.81 -9.68
C THR A 75 8.18 0.44 -10.07
N ARG A 76 8.31 -0.48 -9.10
CA ARG A 76 8.71 -1.86 -9.36
C ARG A 76 7.66 -2.65 -10.13
N LEU A 77 6.38 -2.28 -10.01
CA LEU A 77 5.29 -2.89 -10.76
C LEU A 77 5.33 -2.48 -12.24
N LYS A 78 5.66 -1.23 -12.53
CA LYS A 78 5.80 -0.67 -13.88
C LYS A 78 7.06 -1.14 -14.63
N ALA A 79 8.15 -1.36 -13.90
CA ALA A 79 9.42 -1.87 -14.45
C ALA A 79 9.30 -3.32 -14.93
#